data_AF-A0A4Q2X124-F1
#
_entry.id   AF-A0A4Q2X124-F1
#
_cell.length_a   1.000
_cell.length_b   1.000
_cell.length_c   1.000
_cell.angle_alpha   90.00
_cell.angle_beta   90.00
_cell.angle_gamma   90.00
#
_symmetry.space_group_name_H-M   'P 1'
#
loop_
_entity.id
_entity.type
_entity.pdbx_description
1 polymer ?
#
loop_
_entity_poly.entity_id
_entity_poly.type
_entity_poly.pdbx_seq_one_letter_code
_entity_poly.pdbx_strand_id
1 'polypeptide(L)'
;MRALRPGADAHVGVLVDAFAAFATLDDELSTLEADLILDMLRSAFPEVDHGWLGRRLQRAVRNPRPLQGLAVELKDSFDDAGKLALGLQLFTLVDAAGRSERNRTSFEVFMRRLGRPDYGTSILWEMRGDAGEPADSDLPFERLVFGRDGADVILPPAASDQEFRVYRAGDLILVRNTGIAPLWIRGRSVETGSFLRMRERQPLVVPGWTLSHEDLMFFLDVKRTGNTPSIYLEEGDAGLTAERTRGRQSALRVSFGLLAEVEALRDTELHAGSRGPLKKGDIVTCRNHERLGDASGFSLS
;
A
#
# COMPACT_ATOMS: atom_id res chain seq x y z
N MET A 1 23.15 -13.15 1.51
CA MET A 1 23.11 -14.57 1.07
C MET A 1 21.67 -14.91 0.76
N ARG A 2 21.32 -15.01 -0.52
CA ARG A 2 19.95 -15.25 -1.01
C ARG A 2 19.81 -16.76 -1.23
N ALA A 3 19.14 -17.43 -0.31
CA ALA A 3 18.93 -18.87 -0.40
C ALA A 3 17.54 -19.14 -1.00
N LEU A 4 17.48 -19.32 -2.32
CA LEU A 4 16.49 -20.20 -2.92
C LEU A 4 17.26 -21.23 -3.75
N ARG A 5 17.35 -22.42 -3.16
CA ARG A 5 17.94 -23.64 -3.71
C ARG A 5 16.98 -24.29 -4.73
N PRO A 6 17.44 -25.25 -5.56
CA PRO A 6 16.60 -25.96 -6.52
C PRO A 6 15.37 -26.58 -5.84
N GLY A 7 14.17 -26.24 -6.31
CA GLY A 7 12.88 -26.61 -5.67
C GLY A 7 11.82 -25.50 -5.68
N ALA A 8 12.22 -24.24 -5.95
CA ALA A 8 11.31 -23.09 -6.03
C ALA A 8 10.19 -23.26 -7.09
N ASP A 9 10.46 -23.97 -8.19
CA ASP A 9 9.51 -24.15 -9.30
C ASP A 9 8.24 -24.93 -8.90
N ALA A 10 8.31 -25.81 -7.90
CA ALA A 10 7.18 -26.66 -7.50
C ALA A 10 6.08 -25.84 -6.81
N HIS A 11 6.45 -24.95 -5.89
CA HIS A 11 5.50 -24.13 -5.13
C HIS A 11 4.90 -23.01 -5.97
N VAL A 12 5.67 -22.43 -6.90
CA VAL A 12 5.15 -21.43 -7.85
C VAL A 12 4.04 -22.04 -8.70
N GLY A 13 4.17 -23.30 -9.11
CA GLY A 13 3.14 -24.00 -9.86
C GLY A 13 1.81 -24.13 -9.12
N VAL A 14 1.84 -24.52 -7.83
CA VAL A 14 0.65 -24.63 -6.98
C VAL A 14 0.03 -23.25 -6.70
N LEU A 15 0.87 -22.23 -6.55
CA LEU A 15 0.41 -20.87 -6.37
C LEU A 15 -0.31 -20.33 -7.61
N VAL A 16 0.26 -20.56 -8.81
CA VAL A 16 -0.40 -20.19 -10.08
C VAL A 16 -1.75 -20.90 -10.20
N ASP A 17 -1.83 -22.17 -9.81
CA ASP A 17 -3.11 -22.91 -9.77
C ASP A 17 -4.11 -22.27 -8.82
N ALA A 18 -3.68 -21.79 -7.65
CA ALA A 18 -4.57 -21.13 -6.69
C ALA A 18 -5.14 -19.83 -7.25
N PHE A 19 -4.30 -18.97 -7.82
CA PHE A 19 -4.78 -17.75 -8.49
C PHE A 19 -5.74 -18.05 -9.64
N ALA A 20 -5.40 -19.02 -10.48
CA ALA A 20 -6.28 -19.44 -11.57
C ALA A 20 -7.63 -19.96 -11.06
N ALA A 21 -7.62 -20.85 -10.07
CA ALA A 21 -8.82 -21.45 -9.50
C ALA A 21 -9.73 -20.40 -8.84
N PHE A 22 -9.17 -19.37 -8.20
CA PHE A 22 -9.96 -18.25 -7.66
C PHE A 22 -10.58 -17.40 -8.78
N ALA A 23 -9.79 -17.04 -9.80
CA ALA A 23 -10.29 -16.20 -10.88
C ALA A 23 -11.38 -16.90 -11.72
N THR A 24 -11.32 -18.22 -11.86
CA THR A 24 -12.30 -19.02 -12.59
C THR A 24 -13.44 -19.57 -11.71
N LEU A 25 -13.66 -19.06 -10.50
CA LEU A 25 -14.76 -19.53 -9.63
C LEU A 25 -16.15 -19.34 -10.24
N ASP A 26 -16.28 -18.32 -11.09
CA ASP A 26 -17.50 -17.97 -11.81
C ASP A 26 -17.46 -18.43 -13.28
N ASP A 27 -16.58 -19.41 -13.59
CA ASP A 27 -16.38 -20.00 -14.93
C ASP A 27 -15.90 -19.04 -16.05
N GLU A 28 -15.65 -17.77 -15.72
CA GLU A 28 -15.06 -16.78 -16.63
C GLU A 28 -13.81 -16.11 -16.02
N LEU A 29 -12.74 -16.04 -16.82
CA LEU A 29 -11.54 -15.25 -16.52
C LEU A 29 -11.53 -14.01 -17.41
N SER A 30 -11.59 -12.83 -16.81
CA SER A 30 -11.42 -11.58 -17.55
C SER A 30 -9.95 -11.34 -17.92
N THR A 31 -9.73 -10.54 -18.97
CA THR A 31 -8.38 -10.10 -19.36
C THR A 31 -7.69 -9.29 -18.25
N LEU A 32 -8.46 -8.48 -17.53
CA LEU A 32 -7.97 -7.67 -16.41
C LEU A 32 -7.45 -8.55 -15.26
N GLU A 33 -8.17 -9.61 -14.89
CA GLU A 33 -7.75 -10.55 -13.85
C GLU A 33 -6.52 -11.36 -14.28
N ALA A 34 -6.48 -11.79 -15.54
CA ALA A 34 -5.31 -12.49 -16.08
C ALA A 34 -4.05 -11.60 -15.99
N ASP A 35 -4.18 -10.33 -16.38
CA ASP A 35 -3.10 -9.35 -16.28
C ASP A 35 -2.69 -9.07 -14.84
N LEU A 36 -3.67 -8.95 -13.93
CA LEU A 36 -3.43 -8.76 -12.50
C LEU A 36 -2.68 -9.95 -11.88
N ILE A 37 -3.12 -11.19 -12.14
CA ILE A 37 -2.46 -12.42 -11.68
C ILE A 37 -1.02 -12.48 -12.19
N LEU A 38 -0.82 -12.25 -13.49
CA LEU A 38 0.52 -12.28 -14.08
C LEU A 38 1.40 -11.17 -13.53
N ASP A 39 0.86 -9.98 -13.30
CA ASP A 39 1.58 -8.90 -12.66
C ASP A 39 2.04 -9.34 -11.25
N MET A 40 1.11 -9.83 -10.42
CA MET A 40 1.40 -10.29 -9.06
C MET A 40 2.44 -11.41 -9.01
N LEU A 41 2.32 -12.42 -9.87
CA LEU A 41 3.24 -13.55 -9.96
C LEU A 41 4.64 -13.12 -10.40
N ARG A 42 4.75 -12.28 -11.45
CA ARG A 42 6.04 -11.73 -11.89
C ARG A 42 6.69 -10.86 -10.82
N SER A 43 5.88 -10.22 -9.97
CA SER A 43 6.40 -9.44 -8.84
C SER A 43 6.92 -10.32 -7.72
N ALA A 44 6.25 -11.43 -7.43
CA ALA A 44 6.62 -12.34 -6.36
C ALA A 44 7.82 -13.22 -6.75
N PHE A 45 7.94 -13.55 -8.04
CA PHE A 45 8.97 -14.45 -8.57
C PHE A 45 9.66 -13.83 -9.80
N PRO A 46 10.42 -12.74 -9.64
CA PRO A 46 11.09 -12.05 -10.75
C PRO A 46 12.12 -12.93 -11.47
N GLU A 47 12.62 -13.98 -10.83
CA GLU A 47 13.56 -14.95 -11.39
C GLU A 47 12.92 -16.01 -12.31
N VAL A 48 11.59 -16.17 -12.28
CA VAL A 48 10.88 -17.19 -13.05
C VAL A 48 10.60 -16.70 -14.47
N ASP A 49 10.74 -17.57 -15.46
CA ASP A 49 10.46 -17.24 -16.87
C ASP A 49 9.02 -16.74 -17.06
N HIS A 50 8.89 -15.52 -17.59
CA HIS A 50 7.59 -14.90 -17.83
C HIS A 50 6.73 -15.68 -18.85
N GLY A 51 7.39 -16.32 -19.83
CA GLY A 51 6.71 -17.17 -20.80
C GLY A 51 6.12 -18.43 -20.15
N TRP A 52 6.87 -19.03 -19.23
CA TRP A 52 6.43 -20.17 -18.44
C TRP A 52 5.25 -19.81 -17.54
N LEU A 53 5.29 -18.67 -16.84
CA LEU A 53 4.18 -18.19 -16.01
C LEU A 53 2.89 -18.05 -16.84
N GLY A 54 2.99 -17.42 -18.02
CA GLY A 54 1.84 -17.28 -18.93
C GLY A 54 1.27 -18.63 -19.38
N ARG A 55 2.13 -19.54 -19.84
CA ARG A 55 1.69 -20.90 -20.27
C ARG A 55 1.12 -21.71 -19.10
N ARG A 56 1.69 -21.57 -17.90
CA ARG A 56 1.24 -22.25 -16.69
C ARG A 56 -0.13 -21.77 -16.25
N LEU A 57 -0.36 -20.46 -16.28
CA LEU A 57 -1.66 -19.84 -15.98
C LEU A 57 -2.72 -20.31 -16.99
N GLN A 58 -2.43 -20.24 -18.29
CA GLN A 58 -3.34 -20.73 -19.33
C GLN A 58 -3.72 -22.20 -19.13
N ARG A 59 -2.76 -23.05 -18.73
CA ARG A 59 -3.04 -24.47 -18.42
C ARG A 59 -3.92 -24.61 -17.19
N ALA A 60 -3.65 -23.83 -16.13
CA ALA A 60 -4.42 -23.86 -14.89
C ALA A 60 -5.86 -23.40 -15.10
N VAL A 61 -6.08 -22.39 -15.95
CA VAL A 61 -7.42 -21.91 -16.32
C VAL A 61 -8.20 -22.94 -17.12
N ARG A 62 -7.53 -23.66 -18.04
CA ARG A 62 -8.17 -24.73 -18.82
C ARG A 62 -8.51 -25.97 -18.00
N ASN A 63 -7.71 -26.28 -16.98
CA ASN A 63 -7.92 -27.41 -16.09
C ASN A 63 -7.77 -26.95 -14.63
N PRO A 64 -8.79 -26.22 -14.09
CA PRO A 64 -8.72 -25.70 -12.72
C PRO A 64 -8.61 -26.83 -11.71
N ARG A 65 -7.72 -26.66 -10.74
CA ARG A 65 -7.60 -27.59 -9.61
C ARG A 65 -8.53 -27.16 -8.47
N PRO A 66 -9.08 -28.10 -7.69
CA PRO A 66 -9.91 -27.76 -6.54
C PRO A 66 -9.13 -26.94 -5.49
N LEU A 67 -9.70 -25.80 -5.09
CA LEU A 67 -9.12 -24.91 -4.07
C LEU A 67 -8.76 -25.64 -2.77
N GLN A 68 -9.55 -26.65 -2.41
CA GLN A 68 -9.35 -27.41 -1.18
C GLN A 68 -8.04 -28.18 -1.15
N GLY A 69 -7.62 -28.76 -2.29
CA GLY A 69 -6.34 -29.48 -2.39
C GLY A 69 -5.17 -28.51 -2.42
N LEU A 70 -5.31 -27.42 -3.18
CA LEU A 70 -4.30 -26.36 -3.28
C LEU A 70 -4.00 -25.73 -1.92
N ALA A 71 -5.02 -25.43 -1.12
CA ALA A 71 -4.84 -24.86 0.23
C ALA A 71 -4.01 -25.78 1.14
N VAL A 72 -4.22 -27.10 1.06
CA VAL A 72 -3.49 -28.10 1.86
C VAL A 72 -2.04 -28.18 1.41
N GLU A 73 -1.78 -28.18 0.11
CA GLU A 73 -0.40 -28.17 -0.43
C GLU A 73 0.36 -26.88 -0.05
N LEU A 74 -0.34 -25.74 -0.06
CA LEU A 74 0.25 -24.44 0.30
C LEU A 74 0.44 -24.28 1.82
N LYS A 75 -0.33 -24.99 2.65
CA LYS A 75 -0.30 -24.86 4.11
C LYS A 75 1.10 -25.06 4.70
N ASP A 76 1.81 -26.09 4.25
CA ASP A 76 3.15 -26.41 4.79
C ASP A 76 4.27 -25.73 3.99
N SER A 77 3.92 -25.05 2.90
CA SER A 77 4.86 -24.35 2.03
C SER A 77 5.15 -22.91 2.47
N PHE A 78 4.27 -22.32 3.29
CA PHE A 78 4.36 -20.93 3.74
C PHE A 78 4.34 -20.82 5.26
N ASP A 79 5.12 -19.88 5.79
CA ASP A 79 4.99 -19.40 7.15
C ASP A 79 3.77 -18.48 7.31
N ASP A 80 3.56 -17.95 8.50
CA ASP A 80 2.37 -17.15 8.81
C ASP A 80 2.32 -15.84 8.04
N ALA A 81 3.46 -15.16 7.94
CA ALA A 81 3.58 -13.93 7.16
C ALA A 81 3.29 -14.20 5.67
N GLY A 82 3.83 -15.29 5.11
CA GLY A 82 3.56 -15.72 3.75
C GLY A 82 2.09 -16.09 3.50
N LYS A 83 1.44 -16.78 4.45
CA LYS A 83 0.01 -17.10 4.38
C LYS A 83 -0.86 -15.86 4.41
N LEU A 84 -0.49 -14.87 5.22
CA LEU A 84 -1.21 -13.61 5.30
C LEU A 84 -1.09 -12.82 3.99
N ALA A 85 0.13 -12.67 3.48
CA ALA A 85 0.38 -12.00 2.20
C ALA A 85 -0.37 -12.71 1.06
N LEU A 86 -0.34 -14.05 1.03
CA LEU A 86 -1.11 -14.85 0.08
C LEU A 86 -2.61 -14.59 0.19
N GLY A 87 -3.17 -14.55 1.40
CA GLY A 87 -4.59 -14.27 1.63
C GLY A 87 -4.99 -12.89 1.07
N LEU A 88 -4.23 -11.84 1.40
CA LEU A 88 -4.47 -10.49 0.89
C LEU A 88 -4.40 -10.43 -0.64
N GLN A 89 -3.42 -11.11 -1.23
CA GLN A 89 -3.25 -11.21 -2.67
C GLN A 89 -4.42 -11.93 -3.34
N LEU A 90 -4.83 -13.10 -2.84
CA LEU A 90 -5.96 -13.85 -3.41
C LEU A 90 -7.27 -13.08 -3.29
N PHE A 91 -7.44 -12.28 -2.23
CA PHE A 91 -8.63 -11.48 -2.03
C PHE A 91 -8.85 -10.45 -3.16
N THR A 92 -7.79 -9.98 -3.81
CA THR A 92 -7.90 -9.07 -4.98
C THR A 92 -8.72 -9.68 -6.13
N LEU A 93 -8.81 -11.02 -6.20
CA LEU A 93 -9.66 -11.74 -7.16
C LEU A 93 -11.07 -12.04 -6.63
N VAL A 94 -11.26 -12.00 -5.31
CA VAL A 94 -12.55 -12.27 -4.66
C VAL A 94 -13.47 -11.06 -4.79
N ASP A 95 -12.92 -9.85 -4.71
CA ASP A 95 -13.66 -8.57 -4.69
C ASP A 95 -13.59 -7.82 -6.04
N ALA A 96 -13.01 -8.43 -7.07
CA ALA A 96 -12.99 -7.87 -8.42
C ALA A 96 -14.44 -7.68 -8.94
N ALA A 97 -14.78 -6.44 -9.29
CA ALA A 97 -16.01 -6.01 -9.99
C ALA A 97 -17.28 -6.82 -9.66
N GLY A 98 -17.74 -6.77 -8.41
CA GLY A 98 -19.11 -7.18 -8.03
C GLY A 98 -19.33 -8.69 -7.88
N ARG A 99 -18.28 -9.47 -7.62
CA ARG A 99 -18.37 -10.93 -7.44
C ARG A 99 -19.05 -11.35 -6.11
N SER A 100 -19.59 -12.57 -6.15
CA SER A 100 -20.67 -13.08 -5.28
C SER A 100 -20.24 -13.51 -3.87
N GLU A 101 -21.20 -13.63 -2.94
CA GLU A 101 -21.02 -14.26 -1.62
C GLU A 101 -20.42 -15.69 -1.70
N ARG A 102 -20.56 -16.37 -2.85
CA ARG A 102 -19.92 -17.65 -3.13
C ARG A 102 -18.39 -17.55 -3.13
N ASN A 103 -17.81 -16.49 -3.72
CA ASN A 103 -16.36 -16.34 -3.79
C ASN A 103 -15.77 -16.04 -2.42
N ARG A 104 -16.49 -15.23 -1.63
CA ARG A 104 -16.16 -14.96 -0.23
C ARG A 104 -16.19 -16.26 0.60
N THR A 105 -17.21 -17.09 0.42
CA THR A 105 -17.30 -18.40 1.08
C THR A 105 -16.14 -19.33 0.68
N SER A 106 -15.80 -19.38 -0.61
CA SER A 106 -14.63 -20.14 -1.10
C SER A 106 -13.32 -19.64 -0.49
N PHE A 107 -13.17 -18.32 -0.34
CA PHE A 107 -12.01 -17.71 0.30
C PHE A 107 -11.89 -18.08 1.78
N GLU A 108 -12.99 -18.02 2.55
CA GLU A 108 -12.99 -18.45 3.95
C GLU A 108 -12.58 -19.93 4.10
N VAL A 109 -13.14 -20.80 3.26
CA VAL A 109 -12.82 -22.23 3.27
C VAL A 109 -11.35 -22.46 2.91
N PHE A 110 -10.83 -21.72 1.93
CA PHE A 110 -9.43 -21.77 1.55
C PHE A 110 -8.52 -21.36 2.71
N MET A 111 -8.77 -20.21 3.34
CA MET A 111 -7.98 -19.71 4.47
C MET A 111 -8.02 -20.65 5.68
N ARG A 112 -9.18 -21.27 5.95
CA ARG A 112 -9.31 -22.31 6.99
C ARG A 112 -8.43 -23.52 6.70
N ARG A 113 -8.40 -24.00 5.44
CA ARG A 113 -7.56 -25.14 5.03
C ARG A 113 -6.07 -24.80 4.95
N LEU A 114 -5.75 -23.55 4.63
CA LEU A 114 -4.40 -22.98 4.73
C LEU A 114 -3.92 -22.88 6.20
N GLY A 115 -4.83 -23.07 7.17
CA GLY A 115 -4.54 -23.08 8.59
C GLY A 115 -4.59 -21.71 9.26
N ARG A 116 -5.11 -20.68 8.58
CA ARG A 116 -5.25 -19.31 9.10
C ARG A 116 -6.66 -18.77 8.86
N PRO A 117 -7.71 -19.39 9.46
CA PRO A 117 -9.08 -18.91 9.34
C PRO A 117 -9.27 -17.49 9.91
N ASP A 118 -8.52 -17.16 10.96
CA ASP A 118 -8.45 -15.84 11.58
C ASP A 118 -8.05 -14.75 10.57
N TYR A 119 -6.99 -14.99 9.77
CA TYR A 119 -6.60 -14.05 8.71
C TYR A 119 -7.68 -13.90 7.66
N GLY A 120 -8.35 -14.99 7.28
CA GLY A 120 -9.46 -14.95 6.33
C GLY A 120 -10.60 -14.05 6.81
N THR A 121 -10.99 -14.19 8.08
CA THR A 121 -12.03 -13.36 8.71
C THR A 121 -11.63 -11.89 8.75
N SER A 122 -10.42 -11.56 9.21
CA SER A 122 -9.97 -10.16 9.31
C SER A 122 -9.86 -9.49 7.94
N ILE A 123 -9.36 -10.21 6.92
CA ILE A 123 -9.32 -9.70 5.55
C ILE A 123 -10.75 -9.42 5.04
N LEU A 124 -11.67 -10.37 5.19
CA LEU A 124 -13.06 -10.17 4.75
C LEU A 124 -13.74 -9.00 5.46
N TRP A 125 -13.50 -8.84 6.75
CA TRP A 125 -14.09 -7.75 7.53
C TRP A 125 -13.58 -6.38 7.06
N GLU A 126 -12.27 -6.19 6.97
CA GLU A 126 -11.68 -4.95 6.47
C GLU A 126 -12.15 -4.63 5.05
N MET A 127 -12.26 -5.66 4.20
CA MET A 127 -12.55 -5.45 2.78
C MET A 127 -14.03 -5.20 2.49
N ARG A 128 -14.94 -5.73 3.31
CA ARG A 128 -16.39 -5.49 3.15
C ARG A 128 -16.78 -4.03 3.36
N GLY A 129 -16.12 -3.31 4.27
CA GLY A 129 -16.50 -1.93 4.63
C GLY A 129 -17.88 -1.80 5.29
N ASP A 130 -18.67 -2.86 5.34
CA ASP A 130 -20.00 -2.92 5.92
C ASP A 130 -19.90 -3.33 7.40
N ALA A 131 -20.21 -2.36 8.28
CA ALA A 131 -20.24 -2.42 9.74
C ALA A 131 -18.88 -2.30 10.45
N GLY A 132 -18.67 -1.13 11.07
CA GLY A 132 -17.62 -0.85 12.05
C GLY A 132 -16.23 -1.22 11.56
N GLU A 133 -15.50 -0.24 11.02
CA GLU A 133 -14.13 -0.51 10.59
C GLU A 133 -13.31 -1.13 11.73
N PRO A 134 -12.62 -2.26 11.49
CA PRO A 134 -11.80 -2.86 12.52
C PRO A 134 -10.76 -1.84 12.99
N ALA A 135 -10.49 -1.83 14.29
CA ALA A 135 -9.36 -1.07 14.80
C ALA A 135 -8.07 -1.68 14.23
N ASP A 136 -7.04 -0.87 14.02
CA ASP A 136 -5.79 -1.37 13.44
C ASP A 136 -5.14 -2.45 14.32
N SER A 137 -5.38 -2.43 15.65
CA SER A 137 -4.93 -3.46 16.59
C SER A 137 -5.55 -4.84 16.35
N ASP A 138 -6.69 -4.90 15.67
CA ASP A 138 -7.43 -6.13 15.40
C ASP A 138 -7.05 -6.75 14.06
N LEU A 139 -6.27 -6.03 13.26
CA LEU A 139 -5.81 -6.48 11.95
C LEU A 139 -4.47 -7.23 12.06
N PRO A 140 -4.33 -8.40 11.40
CA PRO A 140 -3.05 -9.11 11.36
C PRO A 140 -2.05 -8.48 10.38
N PHE A 141 -2.45 -7.43 9.68
CA PHE A 141 -1.66 -6.65 8.72
C PHE A 141 -1.77 -5.16 9.07
N GLU A 142 -0.81 -4.38 8.58
CA GLU A 142 -0.87 -2.94 8.77
C GLU A 142 -1.77 -2.28 7.73
N ARG A 143 -2.43 -1.20 8.14
CA ARG A 143 -3.34 -0.42 7.31
C ARG A 143 -3.02 1.06 7.44
N LEU A 144 -3.05 1.76 6.32
CA LEU A 144 -2.89 3.20 6.24
C LEU A 144 -3.97 3.79 5.32
N VAL A 145 -4.68 4.80 5.79
CA VAL A 145 -5.77 5.45 5.07
C VAL A 145 -5.32 6.81 4.55
N PHE A 146 -5.43 7.01 3.23
CA PHE A 146 -5.24 8.29 2.57
C PHE A 146 -6.58 8.84 2.12
N GLY A 147 -6.86 10.10 2.47
CA GLY A 147 -8.13 10.70 2.11
C GLY A 147 -8.32 12.07 2.72
N ARG A 148 -9.57 12.37 3.07
CA ARG A 148 -9.96 13.57 3.83
C ARG A 148 -10.22 13.20 5.29
N ASP A 149 -10.73 14.17 6.05
CA ASP A 149 -11.19 14.09 7.44
C ASP A 149 -11.26 12.67 8.04
N GLY A 150 -10.45 12.41 9.06
CA GLY A 150 -10.37 11.11 9.73
C GLY A 150 -9.39 10.11 9.11
N ALA A 151 -8.84 10.39 7.92
CA ALA A 151 -7.75 9.60 7.36
C ALA A 151 -6.42 9.79 8.12
N ASP A 152 -5.56 8.77 8.05
CA ASP A 152 -4.21 8.84 8.62
C ASP A 152 -3.37 9.91 7.91
N VAL A 153 -3.45 9.97 6.58
CA VAL A 153 -2.71 10.93 5.76
C VAL A 153 -3.68 11.74 4.91
N ILE A 154 -3.71 13.05 5.16
CA ILE A 154 -4.62 13.97 4.45
C ILE A 154 -4.07 14.30 3.06
N LEU A 155 -4.88 14.02 2.04
CA LEU A 155 -4.58 14.33 0.65
C LEU A 155 -4.73 15.83 0.33
N PRO A 156 -4.06 16.33 -0.74
CA PRO A 156 -4.23 17.70 -1.20
C PRO A 156 -5.70 18.03 -1.51
N PRO A 157 -6.12 19.29 -1.39
CA PRO A 157 -7.49 19.70 -1.76
C PRO A 157 -7.87 19.36 -3.20
N ALA A 158 -6.89 19.35 -4.13
CA ALA A 158 -7.11 18.96 -5.52
C ALA A 158 -7.46 17.47 -5.69
N ALA A 159 -7.11 16.63 -4.71
CA ALA A 159 -7.37 15.19 -4.70
C ALA A 159 -8.61 14.84 -3.83
N SER A 160 -9.60 15.74 -3.78
CA SER A 160 -10.77 15.62 -2.90
C SER A 160 -11.65 14.40 -3.16
N ASP A 161 -11.57 13.85 -4.37
CA ASP A 161 -12.40 12.73 -4.84
C ASP A 161 -11.64 11.40 -4.78
N GLN A 162 -10.35 11.46 -4.42
CA GLN A 162 -9.50 10.31 -4.20
C GLN A 162 -9.52 9.92 -2.72
N GLU A 163 -9.62 8.62 -2.49
CA GLU A 163 -9.41 8.01 -1.19
C GLU A 163 -8.84 6.62 -1.45
N PHE A 164 -7.86 6.20 -0.67
CA PHE A 164 -7.30 4.88 -0.85
C PHE A 164 -6.69 4.35 0.44
N ARG A 165 -6.64 3.03 0.53
CA ARG A 165 -6.02 2.31 1.64
C ARG A 165 -4.77 1.60 1.16
N VAL A 166 -3.76 1.59 2.02
CA VAL A 166 -2.53 0.85 1.83
C VAL A 166 -2.45 -0.23 2.88
N TYR A 167 -2.18 -1.46 2.45
CA TYR A 167 -2.04 -2.62 3.32
C TYR A 167 -0.62 -3.18 3.23
N ARG A 168 -0.01 -3.48 4.39
CA ARG A 168 1.30 -4.14 4.46
C ARG A 168 1.24 -5.48 5.19
N ALA A 169 1.74 -6.53 4.52
CA ALA A 169 1.98 -7.85 5.11
C ALA A 169 3.35 -8.37 4.67
N GLY A 170 4.35 -8.28 5.54
CA GLY A 170 5.75 -8.51 5.16
C GLY A 170 6.17 -7.55 4.04
N ASP A 171 6.69 -8.09 2.94
CA ASP A 171 7.14 -7.31 1.76
C ASP A 171 5.99 -6.97 0.78
N LEU A 172 4.76 -7.40 1.07
CA LEU A 172 3.60 -7.08 0.24
C LEU A 172 3.08 -5.70 0.62
N ILE A 173 3.03 -4.79 -0.34
CA ILE A 173 2.27 -3.53 -0.27
C ILE A 173 1.13 -3.59 -1.30
N LEU A 174 -0.11 -3.50 -0.83
CA LEU A 174 -1.30 -3.40 -1.67
C LEU A 174 -1.94 -2.02 -1.51
N VAL A 175 -2.38 -1.44 -2.60
CA VAL A 175 -3.18 -0.21 -2.65
C VAL A 175 -4.57 -0.59 -3.11
N ARG A 176 -5.60 -0.20 -2.35
CA ARG A 176 -7.01 -0.31 -2.73
C ARG A 176 -7.59 1.08 -2.92
N ASN A 177 -8.21 1.33 -4.07
CA ASN A 177 -8.97 2.56 -4.27
C ASN A 177 -10.31 2.45 -3.53
N THR A 178 -10.55 3.32 -2.55
CA THR A 178 -11.83 3.41 -1.81
C THR A 178 -12.62 4.67 -2.16
N GLY A 179 -12.01 5.60 -2.90
CA GLY A 179 -12.62 6.84 -3.34
C GLY A 179 -13.48 6.66 -4.59
N ILE A 180 -14.10 7.75 -5.03
CA ILE A 180 -15.01 7.78 -6.19
C ILE A 180 -14.27 8.01 -7.51
N ALA A 181 -13.06 8.59 -7.46
CA ALA A 181 -12.22 8.82 -8.62
C ALA A 181 -11.12 7.75 -8.75
N PRO A 182 -10.70 7.40 -9.99
CA PRO A 182 -9.62 6.45 -10.19
C PRO A 182 -8.26 6.98 -9.69
N LEU A 183 -7.41 6.05 -9.25
CA LEU A 183 -6.00 6.33 -8.98
C LEU A 183 -5.14 6.01 -10.20
N TRP A 184 -4.01 6.71 -10.35
CA TRP A 184 -3.07 6.45 -11.43
C TRP A 184 -1.77 5.85 -10.90
N ILE A 185 -1.47 4.61 -11.29
CA ILE A 185 -0.23 3.94 -10.88
C ILE A 185 0.46 3.40 -12.13
N ARG A 186 1.69 3.87 -12.40
CA ARG A 186 2.48 3.48 -13.59
C ARG A 186 1.68 3.62 -14.91
N GLY A 187 0.88 4.69 -15.03
CA GLY A 187 0.05 4.96 -16.21
C GLY A 187 -1.17 4.04 -16.37
N ARG A 188 -1.50 3.22 -15.36
CA ARG A 188 -2.74 2.43 -15.32
C ARG A 188 -3.73 3.08 -14.36
N SER A 189 -5.01 3.08 -14.76
CA SER A 189 -6.12 3.43 -13.88
C SER A 189 -6.37 2.28 -12.90
N VAL A 190 -6.55 2.61 -11.62
CA VAL A 190 -7.08 1.71 -10.59
C VAL A 190 -8.45 2.24 -10.21
N GLU A 191 -9.49 1.60 -10.72
CA GLU A 191 -10.89 1.97 -10.49
C GLU A 191 -11.30 1.78 -9.03
N THR A 192 -12.39 2.43 -8.62
CA THR A 192 -12.97 2.27 -7.28
C THR A 192 -13.19 0.79 -6.93
N GLY A 193 -12.82 0.41 -5.71
CA GLY A 193 -12.86 -0.96 -5.20
C GLY A 193 -11.72 -1.85 -5.70
N SER A 194 -10.98 -1.45 -6.74
CA SER A 194 -9.90 -2.25 -7.31
C SER A 194 -8.62 -2.15 -6.49
N PHE A 195 -7.78 -3.17 -6.66
CA PHE A 195 -6.51 -3.32 -5.96
C PHE A 195 -5.34 -3.28 -6.94
N LEU A 196 -4.19 -2.82 -6.45
CA LEU A 196 -2.92 -2.94 -7.14
C LEU A 196 -1.80 -3.24 -6.14
N ARG A 197 -0.89 -4.15 -6.50
CA ARG A 197 0.34 -4.35 -5.75
C ARG A 197 1.35 -3.26 -6.09
N MET A 198 1.66 -2.42 -5.11
CA MET A 198 2.68 -1.39 -5.26
C MET A 198 4.06 -2.04 -5.30
N ARG A 199 4.94 -1.51 -6.15
CA ARG A 199 6.33 -1.94 -6.26
C ARG A 199 7.28 -0.77 -6.11
N GLU A 200 8.53 -1.10 -5.83
CA GLU A 200 9.62 -0.13 -5.94
C GLU A 200 9.58 0.58 -7.31
N ARG A 201 9.83 1.90 -7.28
CA ARG A 201 9.87 2.78 -8.46
C ARG A 201 8.56 2.96 -9.22
N GLN A 202 7.43 2.45 -8.73
CA GLN A 202 6.13 2.80 -9.27
C GLN A 202 5.63 4.07 -8.56
N PRO A 203 5.35 5.17 -9.28
CA PRO A 203 4.68 6.31 -8.67
C PRO A 203 3.16 6.06 -8.63
N LEU A 204 2.57 6.36 -7.48
CA LEU A 204 1.13 6.57 -7.32
C LEU A 204 0.87 8.06 -7.45
N VAL A 205 0.06 8.44 -8.42
CA VAL A 205 -0.23 9.84 -8.75
C VAL A 205 -1.66 10.16 -8.39
N VAL A 206 -1.82 11.21 -7.58
CA VAL A 206 -3.09 11.88 -7.33
C VAL A 206 -2.95 13.37 -7.67
N PRO A 207 -4.05 14.11 -7.90
CA PRO A 207 -3.94 15.54 -8.17
C PRO A 207 -3.18 16.29 -7.06
N GLY A 208 -2.08 16.94 -7.43
CA GLY A 208 -1.25 17.72 -6.51
C GLY A 208 -0.25 16.92 -5.66
N TRP A 209 -0.15 15.59 -5.82
CA TRP A 209 0.85 14.80 -5.09
C TRP A 209 1.24 13.52 -5.84
N THR A 210 2.53 13.22 -5.87
CA THR A 210 3.06 11.93 -6.34
C THR A 210 3.71 11.22 -5.17
N LEU A 211 3.24 10.01 -4.88
CA LEU A 211 3.71 9.15 -3.81
C LEU A 211 4.51 7.99 -4.40
N SER A 212 5.72 7.79 -3.89
CA SER A 212 6.55 6.64 -4.20
C SER A 212 6.27 5.47 -3.24
N HIS A 213 6.81 4.31 -3.56
CA HIS A 213 6.79 3.15 -2.65
C HIS A 213 7.47 3.48 -1.31
N GLU A 214 8.55 4.28 -1.31
CA GLU A 214 9.26 4.68 -0.10
C GLU A 214 8.40 5.59 0.79
N ASP A 215 7.60 6.47 0.19
CA ASP A 215 6.68 7.33 0.94
C ASP A 215 5.59 6.50 1.65
N LEU A 216 5.04 5.49 0.97
CA LEU A 216 4.05 4.60 1.59
C LEU A 216 4.66 3.80 2.75
N MET A 217 5.87 3.26 2.57
CA MET A 217 6.60 2.58 3.64
C MET A 217 6.88 3.51 4.82
N PHE A 218 7.29 4.75 4.54
CA PHE A 218 7.54 5.75 5.55
C PHE A 218 6.31 5.97 6.44
N PHE A 219 5.14 6.24 5.85
CA PHE A 219 3.92 6.48 6.63
C PHE A 219 3.46 5.25 7.41
N LEU A 220 3.61 4.04 6.84
CA LEU A 220 3.35 2.78 7.56
C LEU A 220 4.28 2.63 8.78
N ASP A 221 5.57 2.90 8.62
CA ASP A 221 6.53 2.81 9.72
C ASP A 221 6.31 3.87 10.79
N VAL A 222 5.96 5.10 10.41
CA VAL A 222 5.54 6.16 11.35
C VAL A 222 4.33 5.69 12.14
N LYS A 223 3.29 5.18 11.47
CA LYS A 223 2.06 4.71 12.12
C LYS A 223 2.34 3.56 13.09
N ARG A 224 3.18 2.60 12.69
CA ARG A 224 3.54 1.42 13.49
C ARG A 224 4.43 1.76 14.69
N THR A 225 5.39 2.66 14.53
CA THR A 225 6.45 2.89 15.53
C THR A 225 6.30 4.19 16.32
N GLY A 226 5.52 5.14 15.83
CA GLY A 226 5.46 6.50 16.34
C GLY A 226 6.74 7.32 16.11
N ASN A 227 7.74 6.75 15.43
CA ASN A 227 9.02 7.43 15.19
C ASN A 227 8.85 8.53 14.13
N THR A 228 9.16 9.76 14.51
CA THR A 228 9.05 10.94 13.64
C THR A 228 10.44 11.51 13.36
N PRO A 229 11.11 11.08 12.28
CA PRO A 229 12.43 11.61 11.96
C PRO A 229 12.33 13.11 11.68
N SER A 230 13.35 13.87 12.08
CA SER A 230 13.40 15.30 11.87
C SER A 230 14.52 15.73 10.93
N ILE A 231 14.26 16.80 10.19
CA ILE A 231 15.30 17.61 9.54
C ILE A 231 15.30 19.01 10.10
N TYR A 232 16.39 19.73 9.87
CA TYR A 232 16.57 21.11 10.26
C TYR A 232 16.75 21.96 9.01
N LEU A 233 16.00 23.06 8.93
CA LEU A 233 16.07 23.97 7.80
C LEU A 233 16.83 25.23 8.19
N GLU A 234 17.69 25.71 7.30
CA GLU A 234 18.42 26.97 7.43
C GLU A 234 18.09 27.88 6.23
N GLU A 235 17.92 29.16 6.51
CA GLU A 235 17.77 30.20 5.49
C GLU A 235 19.16 30.66 5.04
N GLY A 236 19.41 30.62 3.74
CA GLY A 236 20.61 31.19 3.13
C GLY A 236 20.28 32.04 1.91
N ASP A 237 21.29 32.75 1.39
CA ASP A 237 21.14 33.66 0.24
C ASP A 237 20.65 32.96 -1.03
N ALA A 238 20.84 31.64 -1.14
CA ALA A 238 20.41 30.80 -2.27
C ALA A 238 19.08 30.06 -2.01
N GLY A 239 18.38 30.36 -0.91
CA GLY A 239 17.15 29.70 -0.48
C GLY A 239 17.36 28.81 0.75
N LEU A 240 16.46 27.84 0.93
CA LEU A 240 16.46 26.94 2.08
C LEU A 240 17.43 25.78 1.88
N THR A 241 18.23 25.49 2.90
CA THR A 241 19.02 24.26 3.01
C THR A 241 18.44 23.34 4.08
N ALA A 242 18.55 22.03 3.86
CA ALA A 242 18.00 21.02 4.75
C ALA A 242 19.10 20.06 5.22
N GLU A 243 19.21 19.87 6.54
CA GLU A 243 20.18 18.98 7.16
C GLU A 243 19.53 18.01 8.15
N ARG A 244 20.13 16.84 8.35
CA ARG A 244 19.66 15.86 9.35
C ARG A 244 20.10 16.22 10.77
N THR A 245 21.03 17.15 10.93
CA THR A 245 21.59 17.55 12.22
C THR A 245 21.35 19.03 12.43
N ARG A 246 21.13 19.42 13.69
CA ARG A 246 20.90 20.81 14.05
C ARG A 246 22.19 21.62 13.92
N GLY A 247 22.20 22.58 13.01
CA GLY A 247 23.24 23.60 12.90
C GLY A 247 22.97 24.81 13.80
N ARG A 248 23.99 25.65 13.98
CA ARG A 248 23.84 26.94 14.70
C ARG A 248 22.88 27.88 13.98
N GLN A 249 22.70 27.72 12.68
CA GLN A 249 21.88 28.60 11.84
C GLN A 249 20.51 28.02 11.47
N SER A 250 20.18 26.81 11.94
CA SER A 250 18.86 26.23 11.73
C SER A 250 17.74 27.14 12.25
N ALA A 251 16.82 27.50 11.35
CA ALA A 251 15.64 28.30 11.58
C ALA A 251 14.45 27.44 12.03
N LEU A 252 14.24 26.29 11.38
CA LEU A 252 13.14 25.37 11.67
C LEU A 252 13.65 23.96 11.98
N ARG A 253 12.89 23.23 12.80
CA ARG A 253 12.92 21.77 12.87
C ARG A 253 11.61 21.24 12.30
N VAL A 254 11.70 20.36 11.31
CA VAL A 254 10.54 19.68 10.72
C VAL A 254 10.59 18.23 11.14
N SER A 255 9.63 17.78 11.93
CA SER A 255 9.45 16.38 12.31
C SER A 255 8.39 15.75 11.42
N PHE A 256 8.74 14.71 10.68
CA PHE A 256 7.85 14.06 9.74
C PHE A 256 7.07 12.94 10.43
N GLY A 257 5.75 13.11 10.51
CA GLY A 257 4.82 12.08 10.96
C GLY A 257 3.66 11.91 9.97
N LEU A 258 2.53 11.35 10.45
CA LEU A 258 1.28 11.33 9.69
C LEU A 258 0.73 12.75 9.44
N LEU A 259 1.12 13.69 10.32
CA LEU A 259 1.19 15.12 10.08
C LEU A 259 2.63 15.58 10.31
N ALA A 260 3.07 16.62 9.62
CA ALA A 260 4.36 17.23 9.86
C ALA A 260 4.24 18.23 11.01
N GLU A 261 5.22 18.25 11.91
CA GLU A 261 5.35 19.27 12.95
C GLU A 261 6.52 20.18 12.62
N VAL A 262 6.26 21.49 12.57
CA VAL A 262 7.27 22.52 12.28
C VAL A 262 7.46 23.35 13.54
N GLU A 263 8.65 23.28 14.13
CA GLU A 263 9.06 24.10 15.26
C GLU A 263 10.03 25.19 14.81
N ALA A 264 9.72 26.44 15.15
CA ALA A 264 10.63 27.57 14.94
C ALA A 264 11.69 27.64 16.04
N LEU A 265 12.96 27.46 15.66
CA LEU A 265 14.11 27.48 16.57
C LEU A 265 14.64 28.90 16.83
N ARG A 266 14.20 29.86 16.02
CA ARG A 266 14.46 31.31 16.09
C ARG A 266 13.31 32.06 15.40
N ASP A 267 13.30 33.38 15.53
CA ASP A 267 12.41 34.24 14.75
C ASP A 267 12.81 34.18 13.27
N THR A 268 11.84 33.97 12.38
CA THR A 268 12.06 33.77 10.94
C THR A 268 10.85 34.24 10.12
N GLU A 269 11.10 34.66 8.89
CA GLU A 269 10.06 35.06 7.93
C GLU A 269 9.42 33.86 7.22
N LEU A 270 9.86 32.64 7.54
CA LEU A 270 9.29 31.42 6.99
C LEU A 270 7.86 31.18 7.44
N HIS A 271 7.12 30.55 6.54
CA HIS A 271 5.74 30.13 6.67
C HIS A 271 5.66 28.61 6.54
N ALA A 272 4.82 28.02 7.39
CA ALA A 272 4.44 26.62 7.36
C ALA A 272 2.95 26.52 7.01
N GLY A 273 2.66 26.08 5.79
CA GLY A 273 1.31 26.16 5.23
C GLY A 273 0.83 27.62 5.17
N SER A 274 -0.31 27.90 5.80
CA SER A 274 -0.86 29.26 5.87
C SER A 274 -0.42 30.05 7.12
N ARG A 275 0.54 29.55 7.92
CA ARG A 275 1.00 30.20 9.15
C ARG A 275 2.43 30.71 9.02
N GLY A 276 2.60 32.00 9.24
CA GLY A 276 3.89 32.69 9.31
C GLY A 276 3.67 34.21 9.26
N PRO A 277 4.72 35.03 9.46
CA PRO A 277 6.06 34.69 9.95
C PRO A 277 6.04 33.95 11.30
N LEU A 278 7.07 33.15 11.59
CA LEU A 278 7.14 32.32 12.80
C LEU A 278 8.11 32.90 13.83
N LYS A 279 7.71 32.89 15.10
CA LYS A 279 8.56 33.28 16.22
C LYS A 279 9.19 32.08 16.88
N LYS A 280 10.34 32.28 17.53
CA LYS A 280 11.02 31.23 18.29
C LYS A 280 10.07 30.56 19.28
N GLY A 281 9.97 29.24 19.19
CA GLY A 281 9.11 28.40 20.02
C GLY A 281 7.72 28.15 19.44
N ASP A 282 7.36 28.78 18.33
CA ASP A 282 6.12 28.45 17.62
C ASP A 282 6.19 27.02 17.10
N ILE A 283 5.10 26.27 17.29
CA ILE A 283 4.91 24.92 16.76
C ILE A 283 3.67 24.92 15.88
N VAL A 284 3.83 24.50 14.63
CA VAL A 284 2.76 24.41 13.64
C VAL A 284 2.64 22.98 13.14
N THR A 285 1.44 22.40 13.28
CA THR A 285 1.10 21.14 12.65
C THR A 285 0.63 21.40 11.22
N CYS A 286 1.27 20.73 10.27
CA CYS A 286 1.01 20.87 8.83
C CYS A 286 0.65 19.52 8.22
N ARG A 287 -0.07 19.55 7.11
CA ARG A 287 -0.29 18.37 6.27
C ARG A 287 0.97 18.09 5.47
N ASN A 288 1.24 16.83 5.17
CA ASN A 288 2.47 16.42 4.47
C ASN A 288 2.61 16.97 3.03
N HIS A 289 1.53 17.48 2.44
CA HIS A 289 1.54 18.13 1.12
C HIS A 289 1.62 19.67 1.19
N GLU A 290 1.56 20.25 2.40
CA GLU A 290 1.67 21.69 2.57
C GLU A 290 3.12 22.15 2.42
N ARG A 291 3.30 23.32 1.83
CA ARG A 291 4.62 23.85 1.50
C ARG A 291 5.22 24.62 2.68
N LEU A 292 6.54 24.54 2.79
CA LEU A 292 7.36 25.44 3.58
C LEU A 292 7.98 26.46 2.63
N GLY A 293 7.88 27.74 2.96
CA GLY A 293 8.40 28.81 2.11
C GLY A 293 8.42 30.15 2.82
N ASP A 294 8.75 31.20 2.10
CA ASP A 294 8.66 32.59 2.56
C ASP A 294 7.40 33.27 1.97
N ALA A 295 7.22 34.57 2.25
CA ALA A 295 6.11 35.36 1.70
C ALA A 295 6.07 35.43 0.16
N SER A 296 7.16 35.02 -0.53
CA SER A 296 7.25 34.98 -2.00
C SER A 296 6.83 33.64 -2.61
N GLY A 297 6.61 32.61 -1.78
CA GLY A 297 6.02 31.33 -2.21
C GLY A 297 7.01 30.31 -2.80
N PHE A 298 8.32 30.52 -2.64
CA PHE A 298 9.31 29.52 -3.05
C PHE A 298 9.25 28.29 -2.13
N SER A 299 9.10 27.12 -2.74
CA SER A 299 9.13 25.81 -2.07
C SER A 299 10.18 24.95 -2.75
N LEU A 300 10.99 24.24 -1.96
CA LEU A 300 11.67 23.05 -2.43
C LEU A 300 10.61 22.03 -2.87
N SER A 301 10.82 21.48 -4.07
CA SER A 301 9.99 20.43 -4.69
C SER A 301 10.25 19.06 -4.07
#